data_AF-A0A2J8NNG5-F1
#
_entry.id   AF-A0A2J8NNG5-F1
#
_cell.length_a   1.000
_cell.length_b   1.000
_cell.length_c   1.000
_cell.angle_alpha   90.00
_cell.angle_beta   90.00
_cell.angle_gamma   90.00
#
_symmetry.space_group_name_H-M   'P 1'
#
loop_
_entity.id
_entity.type
_entity.pdbx_description
1 polymer ?
#
loop_
_entity_poly.entity_id
_entity_poly.type
_entity_poly.pdbx_seq_one_letter_code
_entity_poly.pdbx_strand_id
1 'polypeptide(L)'
;HEYFPEMQILAVSGNYCTDKKPAAINWIEGRGKSVVCEAVIPAKVVREVLKTTTEAMIEVNINKNLVGSAMAGSIGGYNAHAANIVTAIYIACGQMLGVQGACKDNPGENARQLARIVCGTVMAGELSLMAALAAGHLVKSHMIHNRSKINLQDLQGACTKKTA
;
A
#
# COMPACT_ATOMS: atom_id res chain seq x y z
N HIS A 1 16.52 7.81 38.77
CA HIS A 1 17.30 8.61 39.74
C HIS A 1 17.78 7.79 40.94
N GLU A 2 17.07 6.76 41.41
CA GLU A 2 17.52 5.95 42.56
C GLU A 2 18.86 5.22 42.33
N TYR A 3 19.10 4.67 41.14
CA TYR A 3 20.34 3.94 40.83
C TYR A 3 21.43 4.81 40.17
N PHE A 4 21.01 5.80 39.39
CA PHE A 4 21.90 6.75 38.72
C PHE A 4 21.36 8.17 38.98
N PRO A 5 21.78 8.81 40.08
CA PRO A 5 21.25 10.11 40.48
C PRO A 5 21.70 11.23 39.53
N GLU A 6 22.87 11.10 38.90
CA GLU A 6 23.41 12.09 37.95
C GLU A 6 22.82 11.99 36.54
N MET A 7 22.10 10.91 36.22
CA MET A 7 21.50 10.74 34.90
C MET A 7 20.36 11.73 34.68
N GLN A 8 20.47 12.56 33.65
CA GLN A 8 19.43 13.50 33.24
C GLN A 8 18.58 12.91 32.10
N ILE A 9 17.27 12.77 32.31
CA ILE A 9 16.33 12.38 31.25
C ILE A 9 15.97 13.63 30.45
N LEU A 10 16.58 13.80 29.28
CA LEU A 10 16.34 14.96 28.42
C LEU A 10 14.97 14.90 27.72
N ALA A 11 14.60 13.72 27.21
CA ALA A 11 13.34 13.50 26.53
C ALA A 11 12.88 12.06 26.70
N VAL A 12 11.57 11.86 26.83
CA VAL A 12 10.96 10.51 26.86
C VAL A 12 11.08 9.80 25.50
N SER A 13 11.17 10.57 24.41
CA SER A 13 11.34 10.06 23.05
C SER A 13 12.53 10.74 22.37
N GLY A 14 13.64 10.03 22.29
CA GLY A 14 14.87 10.47 21.62
C GLY A 14 14.94 10.08 20.14
N ASN A 15 13.80 9.93 19.46
CA ASN A 15 13.69 9.41 18.08
C ASN A 15 14.25 8.00 17.81
N TYR A 16 14.79 7.30 18.82
CA TYR A 16 15.32 5.94 18.68
C TYR A 16 14.24 4.86 18.52
N CYS A 17 13.03 5.10 19.06
CA CYS A 17 11.85 4.30 18.71
C CYS A 17 11.31 4.58 17.29
N THR A 18 11.76 5.69 16.70
CA THR A 18 11.31 6.33 15.47
C THR A 18 9.80 6.22 15.20
N ASP A 19 9.01 7.14 15.76
CA ASP A 19 7.59 7.29 15.44
C ASP A 19 7.35 8.31 14.33
N LYS A 20 6.65 7.92 13.26
CA LYS A 20 6.27 8.75 12.10
C LYS A 20 7.44 9.33 11.29
N LYS A 21 8.65 8.78 11.45
CA LYS A 21 9.80 9.07 10.55
C LYS A 21 10.31 7.75 9.94
N PRO A 22 10.85 7.77 8.72
CA PRO A 22 11.52 6.60 8.17
C PRO A 22 12.79 6.30 8.96
N ALA A 23 13.01 5.04 9.35
CA ALA A 23 14.25 4.59 9.96
C ALA A 23 14.52 3.12 9.71
N ALA A 24 15.78 2.79 9.47
CA ALA A 24 16.24 1.42 9.26
C ALA A 24 15.99 0.51 10.48
N ILE A 25 16.06 1.05 11.70
CA ILE A 25 15.81 0.28 12.92
C ILE A 25 14.40 -0.34 12.93
N ASN A 26 13.38 0.41 12.49
CA ASN A 26 12.01 -0.10 12.39
C ASN A 26 11.86 -1.19 11.32
N TRP A 27 12.70 -1.16 10.29
CA TRP A 27 12.72 -2.15 9.22
C TRP A 27 13.42 -3.44 9.66
N ILE A 28 14.52 -3.33 10.38
CA ILE A 28 15.36 -4.46 10.80
C ILE A 28 14.78 -5.15 12.04
N GLU A 29 14.50 -4.39 13.11
CA GLU A 29 14.04 -4.92 14.39
C GLU A 29 12.50 -5.07 14.44
N GLY A 30 11.81 -4.47 13.47
CA GLY A 30 10.35 -4.38 13.47
C GLY A 30 9.82 -3.33 14.46
N ARG A 31 8.58 -2.89 14.23
CA ARG A 31 7.85 -2.00 15.14
C ARG A 31 6.36 -2.28 15.05
N GLY A 32 5.73 -2.59 16.18
CA GLY A 32 4.30 -2.94 16.22
C GLY A 32 4.06 -4.40 15.85
N LYS A 33 3.37 -4.67 14.74
CA LYS A 33 3.05 -6.05 14.29
C LYS A 33 3.80 -6.36 13.00
N SER A 34 4.75 -7.29 13.06
CA SER A 34 5.40 -7.87 11.88
C SER A 34 4.54 -9.01 11.34
N VAL A 35 4.19 -8.97 10.05
CA VAL A 35 3.26 -9.93 9.42
C VAL A 35 3.78 -10.31 8.04
N VAL A 36 3.57 -11.56 7.65
CA VAL A 36 3.84 -12.10 6.32
C VAL A 36 2.56 -12.71 5.73
N CYS A 37 2.39 -12.62 4.42
CA CYS A 37 1.27 -13.21 3.69
C CYS A 37 1.77 -13.77 2.35
N GLU A 38 1.22 -14.90 1.93
CA GLU A 38 1.56 -15.58 0.68
C GLU A 38 0.31 -16.17 0.03
N ALA A 39 0.36 -16.34 -1.30
CA ALA A 39 -0.67 -17.01 -2.07
C ALA A 39 -0.08 -17.57 -3.38
N VAL A 40 -0.58 -18.72 -3.82
CA VAL A 40 -0.27 -19.30 -5.12
C VAL A 40 -1.41 -18.99 -6.08
N ILE A 41 -1.12 -18.27 -7.16
CA ILE A 41 -2.13 -17.86 -8.15
C ILE A 41 -2.06 -18.79 -9.37
N PRO A 42 -3.12 -19.55 -9.69
CA PRO A 42 -3.12 -20.43 -10.86
C PRO A 42 -2.89 -19.66 -12.16
N ALA A 43 -2.12 -20.24 -13.09
CA ALA A 43 -1.81 -19.61 -14.38
C ALA A 43 -3.06 -19.22 -15.20
N LYS A 44 -4.17 -19.94 -15.02
CA LYS A 44 -5.48 -19.57 -15.60
C LYS A 44 -5.96 -18.22 -15.05
N VAL A 45 -5.91 -18.03 -13.73
CA VAL A 45 -6.31 -16.78 -13.07
C VAL A 45 -5.40 -15.62 -13.46
N VAL A 46 -4.09 -15.85 -13.58
CA VAL A 46 -3.15 -14.80 -14.03
C VAL A 46 -3.51 -14.30 -15.44
N ARG A 47 -3.85 -15.19 -16.37
CA ARG A 47 -4.25 -14.80 -17.72
C ARG A 47 -5.64 -14.20 -17.79
N GLU A 48 -6.62 -14.86 -17.15
CA GLU A 48 -8.03 -14.50 -17.29
C GLU A 48 -8.46 -13.33 -16.41
N VAL A 49 -7.87 -13.16 -15.23
CA VAL A 49 -8.23 -12.08 -14.29
C VAL A 49 -7.20 -10.96 -14.35
N LEU A 50 -5.91 -11.30 -14.19
CA LEU A 50 -4.83 -10.31 -14.13
C LEU A 50 -4.37 -9.82 -15.52
N LYS A 51 -4.82 -10.48 -16.59
CA LYS A 51 -4.56 -10.10 -18.00
C LYS A 51 -3.07 -10.01 -18.33
N THR A 52 -2.26 -10.88 -17.73
CA THR A 52 -0.81 -10.92 -17.91
C THR A 52 -0.28 -12.36 -17.87
N THR A 53 1.04 -12.54 -17.86
CA THR A 53 1.73 -13.82 -17.66
C THR A 53 2.49 -13.81 -16.33
N THR A 54 2.69 -14.99 -15.74
CA THR A 54 3.47 -15.12 -14.50
C THR A 54 4.90 -14.64 -14.69
N GLU A 55 5.51 -14.94 -15.83
CA GLU A 55 6.87 -14.51 -16.19
C GLU A 55 7.00 -12.99 -16.19
N ALA A 56 6.08 -12.29 -16.87
CA ALA A 56 6.08 -10.83 -16.91
C ALA A 56 5.90 -10.21 -15.52
N MET A 57 5.05 -10.80 -14.66
CA MET A 57 4.91 -10.30 -13.28
C MET A 57 6.19 -10.49 -12.47
N ILE A 58 6.88 -11.62 -12.61
CA ILE A 58 8.16 -11.87 -11.93
C ILE A 58 9.21 -10.86 -12.40
N GLU A 59 9.33 -10.66 -13.72
CA GLU A 59 10.29 -9.71 -14.31
C GLU A 59 10.06 -8.28 -13.81
N VAL A 60 8.80 -7.81 -13.85
CA VAL A 60 8.46 -6.48 -13.33
C VAL A 60 8.77 -6.40 -11.84
N ASN A 61 8.50 -7.43 -11.04
CA ASN A 61 8.80 -7.41 -9.60
C ASN A 61 10.29 -7.30 -9.31
N ILE A 62 11.12 -8.09 -10.00
CA ILE A 62 12.57 -8.06 -9.84
C ILE A 62 13.11 -6.68 -10.23
N ASN A 63 12.75 -6.20 -11.43
CA ASN A 63 13.32 -4.97 -11.95
C ASN A 63 12.79 -3.71 -11.25
N LYS A 64 11.52 -3.68 -10.87
CA LYS A 64 10.90 -2.51 -10.22
C LYS A 64 11.07 -2.54 -8.70
N ASN A 65 10.52 -3.55 -8.04
CA ASN A 65 10.39 -3.54 -6.59
C ASN A 65 11.70 -3.90 -5.88
N LEU A 66 12.59 -4.66 -6.54
CA LEU A 66 13.91 -4.99 -5.99
C LEU A 66 14.98 -4.05 -6.52
N VAL A 67 15.36 -4.21 -7.80
CA VAL A 67 16.48 -3.45 -8.40
C VAL A 67 16.17 -1.97 -8.42
N GLY A 68 14.99 -1.56 -8.90
CA GLY A 68 14.59 -0.15 -8.95
C GLY A 68 14.59 0.52 -7.57
N SER A 69 14.02 -0.14 -6.56
CA SER A 69 14.04 0.38 -5.18
C SER A 69 15.46 0.45 -4.59
N ALA A 70 16.33 -0.53 -4.91
CA ALA A 70 17.72 -0.50 -4.50
C ALA A 70 18.47 0.68 -5.15
N MET A 71 18.29 0.89 -6.45
CA MET A 71 18.88 2.02 -7.18
C MET A 71 18.38 3.38 -6.67
N ALA A 72 17.14 3.44 -6.19
CA ALA A 72 16.57 4.64 -5.57
C ALA A 72 17.05 4.88 -4.12
N GLY A 73 17.87 3.98 -3.54
CA GLY A 73 18.33 4.09 -2.15
C GLY A 73 17.22 3.87 -1.12
N SER A 74 16.19 3.09 -1.47
CA SER A 74 15.05 2.84 -0.60
C SER A 74 15.38 1.88 0.55
N ILE A 75 14.93 2.19 1.76
CA ILE A 75 15.01 1.33 2.95
C ILE A 75 13.59 0.95 3.36
N GLY A 76 13.23 -0.32 3.18
CA GLY A 76 11.88 -0.86 3.46
C GLY A 76 10.82 -0.60 2.39
N GLY A 77 11.10 0.22 1.37
CA GLY A 77 10.18 0.52 0.27
C GLY A 77 10.27 -0.42 -0.94
N TYR A 78 10.41 -1.74 -0.70
CA TYR A 78 10.52 -2.76 -1.75
C TYR A 78 9.13 -3.29 -2.16
N ASN A 79 8.26 -2.39 -2.63
CA ASN A 79 6.88 -2.68 -3.02
C ASN A 79 6.40 -1.68 -4.08
N ALA A 80 5.20 -1.89 -4.62
CA ALA A 80 4.62 -1.02 -5.63
C ALA A 80 3.83 0.16 -5.02
N HIS A 81 2.89 -0.10 -4.11
CA HIS A 81 2.02 0.91 -3.50
C HIS A 81 1.42 0.51 -2.14
N ALA A 82 2.13 -0.28 -1.32
CA ALA A 82 1.62 -0.76 -0.04
C ALA A 82 1.05 0.36 0.86
N ALA A 83 1.68 1.54 0.85
CA ALA A 83 1.24 2.72 1.61
C ALA A 83 -0.19 3.17 1.28
N ASN A 84 -0.63 3.07 0.02
CA ASN A 84 -1.98 3.48 -0.40
C ASN A 84 -3.04 2.56 0.22
N ILE A 85 -2.80 1.25 0.18
CA ILE A 85 -3.71 0.27 0.76
C ILE A 85 -3.76 0.40 2.29
N VAL A 86 -2.60 0.54 2.94
CA VAL A 86 -2.52 0.76 4.38
C VAL A 86 -3.29 2.01 4.79
N THR A 87 -3.14 3.11 4.05
CA THR A 87 -3.85 4.37 4.33
C THR A 87 -5.36 4.21 4.17
N ALA A 88 -5.82 3.58 3.08
CA ALA A 88 -7.24 3.33 2.83
C ALA A 88 -7.88 2.48 3.95
N ILE A 89 -7.19 1.42 4.37
CA ILE A 89 -7.61 0.57 5.48
C ILE A 89 -7.63 1.35 6.78
N TYR A 90 -6.59 2.13 7.07
CA TYR A 90 -6.51 2.90 8.32
C TYR A 90 -7.64 3.92 8.46
N ILE A 91 -8.11 4.50 7.35
CA ILE A 91 -9.28 5.40 7.32
C ILE A 91 -10.59 4.62 7.51
N ALA A 92 -10.72 3.42 6.94
CA ALA A 92 -11.98 2.67 6.91
C ALA A 92 -12.21 1.72 8.12
N CYS A 93 -11.15 1.24 8.76
CA CYS A 93 -11.20 -0.07 9.45
C CYS A 93 -11.43 -0.07 10.96
N GLY A 94 -12.07 0.95 11.51
CA GLY A 94 -12.63 0.85 12.86
C GLY A 94 -13.84 -0.09 12.89
N GLN A 95 -14.94 0.35 12.29
CA GLN A 95 -16.26 -0.28 12.45
C GLN A 95 -16.53 -1.41 11.45
N MET A 96 -16.02 -1.29 10.21
CA MET A 96 -16.42 -2.19 9.11
C MET A 96 -15.89 -3.63 9.22
N LEU A 97 -14.76 -3.83 9.90
CA LEU A 97 -14.10 -5.13 10.01
C LEU A 97 -14.37 -5.85 11.34
N GLY A 98 -15.18 -5.27 12.23
CA GLY A 98 -15.52 -5.87 13.54
C GLY A 98 -14.34 -6.01 14.51
N VAL A 99 -13.17 -5.43 14.19
CA VAL A 99 -11.94 -5.49 15.00
C VAL A 99 -11.72 -4.20 15.81
N GLN A 100 -12.78 -3.44 16.09
CA GLN A 100 -12.66 -2.20 16.85
C GLN A 100 -12.35 -2.47 18.33
N GLY A 101 -11.35 -1.76 18.85
CA GLY A 101 -11.02 -1.78 20.27
C GLY A 101 -10.39 -3.09 20.76
N ALA A 102 -10.27 -3.19 22.08
CA ALA A 102 -9.69 -4.35 22.73
C ALA A 102 -10.63 -5.57 22.65
N CYS A 103 -10.07 -6.72 22.30
CA CYS A 103 -10.78 -7.99 22.46
C CYS A 103 -10.89 -8.31 23.96
N LYS A 104 -12.12 -8.56 24.44
CA LYS A 104 -12.42 -8.82 25.86
C LYS A 104 -11.91 -10.19 26.32
N ASP A 105 -11.96 -11.18 25.42
CA ASP A 105 -11.61 -12.57 25.73
C ASP A 105 -10.12 -12.87 25.53
N ASN A 106 -9.48 -12.21 24.56
CA ASN A 106 -8.06 -12.38 24.25
C ASN A 106 -7.38 -11.04 23.92
N PRO A 107 -6.83 -10.32 24.90
CA PRO A 107 -6.18 -9.02 24.68
C PRO A 107 -5.19 -9.01 23.51
N GLY A 108 -5.40 -8.08 22.60
CA GLY A 108 -4.56 -7.90 21.40
C GLY A 108 -4.93 -8.75 20.17
N GLU A 109 -5.92 -9.65 20.25
CA GLU A 109 -6.37 -10.45 19.09
C GLU A 109 -6.91 -9.57 17.97
N ASN A 110 -7.81 -8.63 18.27
CA ASN A 110 -8.36 -7.71 17.27
C ASN A 110 -7.25 -6.96 16.52
N ALA A 111 -6.21 -6.51 17.22
CA ALA A 111 -5.06 -5.85 16.61
C ALA A 111 -4.20 -6.80 15.77
N ARG A 112 -4.09 -8.09 16.13
CA ARG A 112 -3.40 -9.11 15.33
C ARG A 112 -4.22 -9.43 14.06
N GLN A 113 -5.52 -9.57 14.20
CA GLN A 113 -6.43 -9.82 13.09
C GLN A 113 -6.44 -8.66 12.08
N LEU A 114 -6.51 -7.42 12.56
CA LEU A 114 -6.40 -6.24 11.70
C LEU A 114 -5.08 -6.24 10.92
N ALA A 115 -3.96 -6.55 11.58
CA ALA A 115 -2.66 -6.61 10.91
C ALA A 115 -2.60 -7.68 9.80
N ARG A 116 -3.25 -8.83 10.01
CA ARG A 116 -3.39 -9.88 8.97
C ARG A 116 -4.24 -9.39 7.79
N ILE A 117 -5.37 -8.73 8.04
CA ILE A 117 -6.25 -8.19 7.01
C ILE A 117 -5.53 -7.11 6.18
N VAL A 118 -4.78 -6.22 6.84
CA VAL A 118 -3.95 -5.22 6.18
C VAL A 118 -2.96 -5.89 5.25
N CYS A 119 -2.20 -6.87 5.75
CA CYS A 119 -1.18 -7.57 4.97
C CYS A 119 -1.78 -8.31 3.75
N GLY A 120 -2.89 -9.03 3.92
CA GLY A 120 -3.58 -9.71 2.83
C GLY A 120 -4.14 -8.76 1.78
N THR A 121 -4.71 -7.62 2.19
CA THR A 121 -5.21 -6.61 1.26
C THR A 121 -4.07 -5.92 0.51
N VAL A 122 -2.94 -5.65 1.17
CA VAL A 122 -1.73 -5.14 0.50
C VAL A 122 -1.28 -6.11 -0.58
N MET A 123 -1.17 -7.41 -0.28
CA MET A 123 -0.81 -8.44 -1.26
C MET A 123 -1.77 -8.45 -2.47
N ALA A 124 -3.08 -8.36 -2.24
CA ALA A 124 -4.07 -8.31 -3.31
C ALA A 124 -3.94 -7.03 -4.17
N GLY A 125 -3.70 -5.88 -3.54
CA GLY A 125 -3.43 -4.62 -4.23
C GLY A 125 -2.18 -4.71 -5.09
N GLU A 126 -1.06 -5.14 -4.50
CA GLU A 126 0.23 -5.33 -5.17
C GLU A 126 0.09 -6.24 -6.40
N LEU A 127 -0.57 -7.38 -6.26
CA LEU A 127 -0.83 -8.31 -7.36
C LEU A 127 -1.55 -7.63 -8.53
N SER A 128 -2.60 -6.84 -8.24
CA SER A 128 -3.37 -6.12 -9.24
C SER A 128 -2.56 -5.02 -9.94
N LEU A 129 -1.81 -4.21 -9.18
CA LEU A 129 -1.00 -3.14 -9.77
C LEU A 129 0.17 -3.68 -10.59
N MET A 130 0.85 -4.71 -10.09
CA MET A 130 1.97 -5.35 -10.79
C MET A 130 1.50 -5.98 -12.10
N ALA A 131 0.32 -6.59 -12.12
CA ALA A 131 -0.27 -7.10 -13.34
C ALA A 131 -0.61 -5.97 -14.34
N ALA A 132 -1.19 -4.86 -13.88
CA ALA A 132 -1.49 -3.72 -14.73
C ALA A 132 -0.23 -3.07 -15.33
N LEU A 133 0.89 -3.05 -14.59
CA LEU A 133 2.19 -2.62 -15.07
C LEU A 133 2.76 -3.59 -16.11
N ALA A 134 2.76 -4.89 -15.80
CA ALA A 134 3.26 -5.94 -16.69
C ALA A 134 2.50 -6.00 -18.01
N ALA A 135 1.19 -5.76 -18.01
CA ALA A 135 0.37 -5.75 -19.21
C ALA A 135 0.36 -4.40 -19.97
N GLY A 136 1.07 -3.37 -19.47
CA GLY A 136 1.05 -2.03 -20.07
C GLY A 136 -0.30 -1.30 -19.97
N HIS A 137 -1.19 -1.75 -19.08
CA HIS A 137 -2.55 -1.21 -18.94
C HIS A 137 -2.66 -0.04 -17.96
N LEU A 138 -1.59 0.31 -17.24
CA LEU A 138 -1.63 1.31 -16.16
C LEU A 138 -2.20 2.67 -16.62
N VAL A 139 -1.70 3.21 -17.74
CA VAL A 139 -2.12 4.51 -18.27
C VAL A 139 -3.59 4.49 -18.69
N LYS A 140 -4.02 3.39 -19.34
CA LYS A 140 -5.40 3.21 -19.80
C LYS A 140 -6.38 3.14 -18.61
N SER A 141 -6.04 2.38 -17.56
CA SER A 141 -6.87 2.26 -16.35
C SER A 141 -6.99 3.58 -15.59
N HIS A 142 -5.92 4.37 -15.47
CA HIS A 142 -5.97 5.70 -14.85
C HIS A 142 -6.86 6.69 -15.64
N MET A 143 -6.86 6.62 -16.98
CA MET A 143 -7.72 7.48 -17.81
C MET A 143 -9.21 7.09 -17.72
N ILE A 144 -9.52 5.81 -17.46
CA ILE A 144 -10.90 5.33 -17.36
C ILE A 144 -11.50 5.55 -15.97
N HIS A 145 -10.74 5.26 -14.91
CA HIS A 145 -11.29 5.19 -13.54
C HIS A 145 -10.83 6.31 -12.62
N ASN A 146 -9.70 6.98 -12.89
CA ASN A 146 -9.12 7.97 -11.98
C ASN A 146 -9.11 9.41 -12.54
N ARG A 147 -9.66 9.63 -13.74
CA ARG A 147 -9.90 10.97 -14.29
C ARG A 147 -11.41 11.19 -14.39
N SER A 148 -11.94 12.23 -13.75
CA SER A 148 -13.36 12.57 -13.87
C SER A 148 -13.67 12.95 -15.32
N LYS A 149 -14.77 12.42 -15.87
CA LYS A 149 -15.35 12.89 -17.14
C LYS A 149 -16.08 14.21 -16.90
N ILE A 150 -15.40 15.26 -16.48
CA ILE A 150 -16.00 16.60 -16.41
C ILE A 150 -15.77 17.30 -17.76
N ASN A 151 -16.90 17.48 -18.46
CA ASN A 151 -17.22 18.42 -19.54
C ASN A 151 -16.46 18.35 -20.88
N LEU A 152 -16.87 17.42 -21.74
CA LEU A 152 -16.78 17.57 -23.21
C LEU A 152 -18.14 17.68 -23.91
N GLN A 153 -19.25 17.72 -23.17
CA GLN A 153 -20.60 17.89 -23.75
C GLN A 153 -21.04 19.37 -23.88
N ASP A 154 -20.32 20.33 -23.25
CA ASP A 154 -20.69 21.76 -23.29
C ASP A 154 -20.04 22.57 -24.44
N LEU A 155 -19.32 21.94 -25.37
CA LEU A 155 -18.64 22.64 -26.48
C LEU A 155 -19.30 22.46 -27.86
N GLN A 156 -20.43 21.75 -27.97
CA GLN A 156 -21.15 21.56 -29.24
C GLN A 156 -22.35 22.51 -29.46
N GLY A 157 -22.58 23.49 -28.58
CA GLY A 157 -23.76 24.36 -28.64
C GLY A 157 -23.59 25.76 -29.24
N ALA A 158 -22.37 26.25 -29.50
CA ALA A 158 -22.15 27.67 -29.73
C ALA A 158 -21.26 28.00 -30.94
N CYS A 159 -21.56 27.47 -32.13
CA CYS A 159 -21.05 28.07 -33.37
C CYS A 159 -21.86 27.69 -34.62
N THR A 160 -23.11 28.17 -34.70
CA THR A 160 -23.77 28.43 -36.00
C THR A 160 -24.82 29.53 -35.82
N LYS A 161 -24.41 30.79 -35.82
CA LYS A 161 -25.27 31.87 -36.30
C LYS A 161 -24.79 32.25 -37.70
N LYS A 162 -25.63 31.88 -38.68
CA LYS A 162 -25.51 32.21 -40.09
C LYS A 162 -25.43 33.73 -40.26
N THR A 163 -24.44 34.17 -41.02
CA THR A 163 -24.48 35.44 -41.76
C THR A 163 -25.47 35.29 -42.92
N ALA A 164 -26.45 36.18 -42.96
CA ALA A 164 -27.12 36.66 -44.16
C ALA A 164 -27.08 38.19 -44.08
#